data_AF-A0A929AK73-F1
#
_entry.id   AF-A0A929AK73-F1
#
_cell.length_a   1.000
_cell.length_b   1.000
_cell.length_c   1.000
_cell.angle_alpha   90.00
_cell.angle_beta   90.00
_cell.angle_gamma   90.00
#
_symmetry.space_group_name_H-M   'P 1'
#
loop_
_entity.id
_entity.type
_entity.pdbx_description
1 polymer ?
#
loop_
_entity_poly.entity_id
_entity_poly.type
_entity_poly.pdbx_seq_one_letter_code
_entity_poly.pdbx_strand_id
1 'polypeptide(L)' 'MTDADDVKRKIDVHEGLKNYVIRELQDNGIECEETDWYDRNGDILIVNIEDVPQARKIVQKLKQKFSK' A
#
# COMPACT_ATOMS: atom_id res chain seq x y z
N MET A 1 -10.48 -25.96 -3.53
CA MET A 1 -10.38 -24.50 -3.39
C MET A 1 -11.50 -23.92 -4.23
N THR A 2 -12.45 -23.27 -3.58
CA THR A 2 -13.60 -22.63 -4.24
C THR A 2 -13.20 -21.23 -4.67
N ASP A 3 -13.84 -20.67 -5.70
CA ASP A 3 -13.63 -19.27 -6.12
C ASP A 3 -13.65 -18.28 -4.94
N ALA A 4 -14.51 -18.54 -3.94
CA ALA A 4 -14.61 -17.75 -2.72
C ALA A 4 -13.34 -17.78 -1.83
N ASP A 5 -12.64 -18.91 -1.74
CA ASP A 5 -11.38 -19.01 -0.98
C ASP A 5 -10.25 -18.23 -1.66
N ASP A 6 -10.22 -18.25 -2.99
CA ASP A 6 -9.22 -17.54 -3.79
C ASP A 6 -9.41 -16.02 -3.69
N VAL A 7 -10.67 -15.57 -3.74
CA VAL A 7 -11.04 -14.16 -3.50
C VAL A 7 -10.66 -13.73 -2.09
N LYS A 8 -11.02 -14.52 -1.06
CA LYS A 8 -10.70 -14.20 0.33
C LYS A 8 -9.19 -14.09 0.55
N ARG A 9 -8.42 -15.01 -0.02
CA ARG A 9 -6.95 -14.98 0.06
C ARG A 9 -6.36 -13.75 -0.61
N LYS A 10 -6.88 -13.34 -1.76
CA LYS A 10 -6.42 -12.11 -2.46
C LYS A 10 -6.69 -10.86 -1.65
N ILE A 11 -7.86 -10.77 -0.99
CA ILE A 11 -8.21 -9.66 -0.12
C ILE A 11 -7.26 -9.60 1.09
N ASP A 12 -7.05 -10.73 1.76
CA ASP A 12 -6.18 -10.83 2.95
C ASP A 12 -4.73 -10.42 2.64
N VAL A 13 -4.20 -10.87 1.50
CA VAL A 13 -2.88 -10.48 1.00
C VAL A 13 -2.83 -8.98 0.65
N HIS A 14 -3.87 -8.46 0.01
CA HIS A 14 -3.94 -7.04 -0.35
C HIS A 14 -3.96 -6.15 0.90
N GLU A 15 -4.79 -6.46 1.90
CA GLU A 15 -4.83 -5.72 3.16
C GLU A 15 -3.51 -5.80 3.92
N GLY A 16 -2.88 -6.98 3.97
CA GLY A 16 -1.56 -7.14 4.58
C GLY A 16 -0.49 -6.30 3.89
N LEU A 17 -0.51 -6.25 2.56
CA LEU A 17 0.42 -5.43 1.77
C LEU A 17 0.18 -3.94 1.99
N LYS A 18 -1.08 -3.49 1.95
CA LYS A 18 -1.48 -2.09 2.20
C LYS A 18 -0.98 -1.62 3.57
N ASN A 19 -1.29 -2.38 4.62
CA ASN A 19 -0.85 -2.09 5.99
C ASN A 19 0.68 -2.03 6.11
N TYR A 20 1.39 -2.93 5.42
CA TYR A 20 2.84 -2.92 5.40
C TYR A 20 3.39 -1.65 4.72
N VAL A 21 2.82 -1.22 3.59
CA VAL A 21 3.24 0.01 2.90
C VAL A 21 2.98 1.25 3.76
N ILE A 22 1.80 1.38 4.37
CA ILE A 22 1.47 2.52 5.25
C ILE A 22 2.49 2.63 6.38
N ARG A 23 2.79 1.50 7.03
CA ARG A 23 3.77 1.46 8.12
C ARG A 23 5.16 1.92 7.65
N GLU A 24 5.64 1.42 6.52
CA GLU A 24 6.96 1.82 5.99
C GLU A 24 7.00 3.31 5.63
N LEU A 25 5.90 3.88 5.13
CA LEU A 25 5.80 5.32 4.86
C LEU A 25 5.89 6.13 6.16
N GLN A 26 5.11 5.74 7.18
CA GLN A 26 5.11 6.39 8.50
C GLN A 26 6.46 6.28 9.22
N ASP A 27 7.13 5.11 9.16
CA ASP A 27 8.48 4.90 9.71
C ASP A 27 9.53 5.81 9.02
N ASN A 28 9.26 6.28 7.81
CA ASN A 28 10.09 7.26 7.08
C ASN A 28 9.61 8.71 7.26
N GLY A 29 8.68 8.97 8.17
CA GLY A 29 8.15 10.30 8.48
C GLY A 29 7.17 10.84 7.44
N ILE A 30 6.63 9.98 6.57
CA ILE A 30 5.65 10.39 5.55
C ILE A 30 4.25 10.25 6.13
N GLU A 31 3.54 11.37 6.19
CA GLU A 31 2.15 11.40 6.62
C GLU A 31 1.24 10.85 5.50
N CYS A 32 0.54 9.78 5.80
CA CYS A 32 -0.35 9.08 4.88
C CYS A 32 -1.55 8.48 5.59
N GLU A 33 -2.64 8.35 4.84
CA GLU A 33 -3.92 7.84 5.29
C GLU A 33 -4.42 6.77 4.33
N GLU A 34 -5.25 5.85 4.84
CA GLU A 34 -6.00 4.94 3.99
C GLU A 34 -7.14 5.70 3.32
N THR A 35 -7.34 5.47 2.03
CA THR A 35 -8.50 5.98 1.29
C THR A 35 -9.67 5.00 1.38
N ASP A 36 -10.84 5.43 0.91
CA ASP A 36 -11.94 4.51 0.70
C ASP A 36 -11.56 3.42 -0.32
N TRP A 37 -11.97 2.18 -0.09
CA TRP A 37 -11.77 1.03 -1.01
C TRP A 37 -12.24 1.30 -2.45
N TYR A 38 -13.09 2.31 -2.65
CA TYR A 38 -13.64 2.71 -3.94
C TYR A 38 -12.96 3.94 -4.55
N ASP A 39 -11.93 4.49 -3.91
CA ASP A 39 -11.21 5.64 -4.43
C ASP A 39 -10.45 5.27 -5.71
N ARG A 40 -10.65 6.08 -6.76
CA ARG A 40 -10.08 5.81 -8.09
C ARG A 40 -8.59 6.14 -8.18
N ASN A 41 -8.04 6.87 -7.22
CA ASN A 41 -6.64 7.27 -7.17
C ASN A 41 -5.77 6.25 -6.43
N GLY A 42 -6.38 5.27 -5.75
CA GLY A 42 -5.71 4.15 -5.08
C GLY A 42 -6.05 4.08 -3.59
N ASP A 43 -5.44 3.11 -2.89
CA ASP A 43 -5.75 2.73 -1.49
C ASP A 43 -5.04 3.56 -0.40
N ILE A 44 -4.11 4.45 -0.80
CA ILE A 44 -3.27 5.22 0.13
C ILE A 44 -3.19 6.67 -0.36
N LEU A 45 -3.57 7.60 0.51
CA LEU A 45 -3.43 9.04 0.32
C LEU A 45 -2.14 9.52 0.98
N ILE A 46 -1.30 10.24 0.24
CA ILE A 46 -0.18 10.98 0.80
C ILE A 46 -0.67 12.39 1.12
N VAL A 47 -0.61 12.79 2.40
CA VAL A 47 -1.21 14.05 2.87
C VAL A 47 -0.43 15.25 2.34
N ASN A 48 0.90 15.18 2.38
CA ASN A 48 1.79 16.23 1.90
C ASN A 48 2.33 15.93 0.50
N ILE A 49 2.03 16.81 -0.46
CA ILE A 49 2.51 16.66 -1.84
C ILE A 49 4.04 16.63 -1.96
N GLU A 50 4.74 17.27 -1.03
CA GLU A 50 6.21 17.32 -0.97
C GLU A 50 6.82 15.94 -0.67
N ASP A 51 6.09 15.06 0.01
CA ASP A 51 6.54 13.71 0.35
C ASP A 51 6.36 12.71 -0.80
N VAL A 52 5.59 13.06 -1.84
CA VAL A 52 5.30 12.19 -2.98
C VAL A 52 6.56 11.59 -3.63
N PRO A 53 7.66 12.33 -3.88
CA PRO A 53 8.88 11.76 -4.42
C PRO A 53 9.54 10.73 -3.49
N GLN A 54 9.46 10.93 -2.17
CA GLN A 54 10.02 10.01 -1.19
C GLN A 54 9.15 8.76 -1.04
N ALA A 55 7.83 8.93 -0.98
CA ALA A 55 6.86 7.84 -0.97
C ALA A 55 7.04 6.92 -2.17
N ARG A 56 7.20 7.48 -3.38
CA ARG A 56 7.48 6.70 -4.60
C ARG A 56 8.76 5.87 -4.49
N LYS A 57 9.84 6.41 -3.91
CA LYS A 57 11.09 5.66 -3.72
C LYS A 57 10.91 4.49 -2.77
N ILE A 58 10.16 4.66 -1.68
CA ILE A 58 9.87 3.58 -0.72
C ILE A 58 9.06 2.49 -1.41
N VAL A 59 7.95 2.83 -2.08
CA VAL A 59 7.12 1.86 -2.81
C VAL A 59 7.94 1.11 -3.86
N GLN A 60 8.82 1.80 -4.59
CA GLN A 60 9.69 1.16 -5.58
C GLN A 60 10.68 0.16 -4.94
N LYS A 61 11.26 0.49 -3.78
CA LYS A 61 12.12 -0.44 -3.03
C LYS A 61 11.34 -1.66 -2.55
N LEU A 62 10.12 -1.47 -2.06
CA LEU A 62 9.25 -2.57 -1.65
C LEU A 62 8.90 -3.48 -2.83
N LYS A 63 8.55 -2.91 -3.98
CA LYS A 63 8.31 -3.68 -5.19
C LYS A 63 9.53 -4.54 -5.57
N GLN A 64 10.74 -4.00 -5.50
CA GLN A 64 11.96 -4.77 -5.76
C GLN A 64 12.20 -5.88 -4.74
N LYS A 65 11.85 -5.67 -3.46
CA LYS A 65 11.99 -6.65 -2.38
C LYS A 65 11.06 -7.85 -2.56
N PHE A 66 9.83 -7.63 -3.03
CA PHE A 66 8.82 -8.68 -3.20
C PHE A 66 8.71 -9.26 -4.62
N SER A 67 9.39 -8.67 -5.62
CA SER A 67 9.42 -9.20 -6.99
C SER A 67 10.51 -10.28 -7.19
N LYS A 68 10.97 -10.93 -6.11
CA LYS A 68 12.08 -11.89 -6.14
C LYS A 68 11.63 -13.27 -5.70
#